data_AF-A0A267F235-F1
#
_entry.id   AF-A0A267F235-F1
#
_cell.length_a   1.000
_cell.length_b   1.000
_cell.length_c   1.000
_cell.angle_alpha   90.00
_cell.angle_beta   90.00
_cell.angle_gamma   90.00
#
_symmetry.space_group_name_H-M   'P 1'
#
loop_
_entity.id
_entity.type
_entity.pdbx_description
1 polymer ?
#
loop_
_entity_poly.entity_id
_entity_poly.type
_entity_poly.pdbx_seq_one_letter_code
_entity_poly.pdbx_strand_id
1 'polypeptide(L)'
;CRNIEGNGDACVRLSTPCTPDEDACISHVHYTTPTSYWTPLAERKHYISKGCVSYSACIKQRDITQRSCTYDWFTDWSCVECCGVTSATTMSRSLANRSGPPSAEWRC
;
A
#
# COMPACT_ATOMS: atom_id res chain seq x y z
N CYS A 1 1.61 -10.03 0.73
CA CYS A 1 1.94 -9.65 2.13
C CYS A 1 0.67 -9.17 2.83
N ARG A 2 0.42 -9.55 4.10
CA ARG A 2 -0.76 -9.10 4.87
C ARG A 2 -0.41 -7.96 5.82
N ASN A 3 -1.40 -7.11 6.04
CA ASN A 3 -1.35 -5.97 6.95
C ASN A 3 -1.08 -6.42 8.40
N ILE A 4 0.17 -6.31 8.85
CA ILE A 4 0.62 -6.68 10.20
C ILE A 4 1.43 -5.50 10.76
N GLU A 5 1.26 -5.20 12.05
CA GLU A 5 1.99 -4.15 12.73
C GLU A 5 3.51 -4.36 12.63
N GLY A 6 4.25 -3.33 12.21
CA GLY A 6 5.71 -3.41 12.07
C GLY A 6 6.21 -4.21 10.86
N ASN A 7 5.34 -4.60 9.93
CA ASN A 7 5.73 -5.37 8.74
C ASN A 7 6.38 -4.53 7.63
N GLY A 8 6.51 -3.21 7.80
CA GLY A 8 6.82 -2.26 6.73
C GLY A 8 7.98 -2.74 5.85
N ASP A 9 9.16 -2.93 6.44
CA ASP A 9 10.36 -3.32 5.69
C ASP A 9 10.28 -4.71 5.06
N ALA A 10 9.70 -5.68 5.78
CA ALA A 10 9.56 -7.06 5.29
C ALA A 10 8.55 -7.14 4.13
N CYS A 11 7.43 -6.44 4.26
CA CYS A 11 6.35 -6.39 3.28
C CYS A 11 6.78 -5.69 1.99
N VAL A 12 7.66 -4.71 2.12
CA VAL A 12 8.13 -3.87 1.02
C VAL A 12 9.20 -4.57 0.20
N ARG A 13 9.99 -5.42 0.85
CA ARG A 13 10.98 -6.28 0.21
C ARG A 13 10.37 -7.56 -0.38
N LEU A 14 9.23 -7.99 0.12
CA LEU A 14 8.58 -9.21 -0.35
C LEU A 14 7.94 -9.00 -1.73
N SER A 15 8.50 -9.65 -2.75
CA SER A 15 7.94 -9.72 -4.09
C SER A 15 7.58 -11.17 -4.41
N THR A 16 6.34 -11.40 -4.81
CA THR A 16 5.83 -12.72 -5.20
C THR A 16 5.15 -12.57 -6.57
N PRO A 17 5.41 -13.46 -7.53
CA PRO A 17 4.78 -13.38 -8.84
C PRO A 17 3.26 -13.57 -8.75
N CYS A 18 2.53 -12.84 -9.59
CA CYS A 18 1.08 -12.98 -9.73
C CYS A 18 0.72 -14.27 -10.47
N THR A 19 -0.51 -14.72 -10.27
CA THR A 19 -1.07 -15.83 -11.05
C THR A 19 -1.42 -15.38 -12.48
N PRO A 20 -1.57 -16.30 -13.45
CA PRO A 20 -1.92 -15.93 -14.83
C PRO A 20 -3.24 -15.17 -14.99
N ASP A 21 -4.16 -15.31 -14.03
CA ASP A 21 -5.48 -14.66 -14.04
C ASP A 21 -5.45 -13.22 -13.48
N GLU A 22 -4.31 -12.77 -12.97
CA GLU A 22 -4.11 -11.46 -12.34
C GLU A 22 -3.21 -10.57 -13.22
N ASP A 23 -3.75 -9.46 -13.71
CA ASP A 23 -3.07 -8.52 -14.61
C ASP A 23 -2.62 -7.21 -13.92
N ALA A 24 -2.74 -7.12 -12.58
CA ALA A 24 -2.27 -5.99 -11.81
C ALA A 24 -1.71 -6.36 -10.43
N CYS A 25 -0.73 -5.57 -9.98
CA CYS A 25 -0.32 -5.51 -8.59
C CYS A 25 -1.13 -4.42 -7.86
N ILE A 26 -1.51 -4.71 -6.62
CA ILE A 26 -2.14 -3.76 -5.70
C ILE A 26 -1.27 -3.57 -4.47
N SER A 27 -1.04 -2.31 -4.09
CA SER A 27 -0.42 -1.94 -2.83
C SER A 27 -1.36 -1.03 -2.05
N HIS A 28 -1.66 -1.38 -0.81
CA HIS A 28 -2.55 -0.64 0.06
C HIS A 28 -1.83 -0.30 1.35
N VAL A 29 -1.74 0.99 1.64
CA VAL A 29 -1.17 1.51 2.87
C VAL A 29 -2.27 2.17 3.69
N HIS A 30 -2.20 1.97 5.00
CA HIS A 30 -3.00 2.67 5.98
C HIS A 30 -2.09 3.32 7.01
N TYR A 31 -2.46 4.51 7.44
CA TYR A 31 -1.88 5.18 8.58
C TYR A 31 -3.00 5.46 9.57
N THR A 32 -3.02 4.70 10.66
CA THR A 32 -4.09 4.77 11.65
C THR A 32 -3.56 4.28 12.99
N THR A 33 -4.32 4.55 14.05
CA THR A 33 -4.06 3.97 15.37
C THR A 33 -4.38 2.47 15.36
N PRO A 34 -3.60 1.63 16.05
CA PRO A 34 -3.88 0.21 16.19
C PRO A 34 -5.33 -0.07 16.63
N THR A 35 -6.05 -0.91 15.88
CA THR A 35 -7.47 -1.24 16.15
C THR A 35 -7.64 -2.45 17.07
N SER A 36 -6.57 -3.18 17.38
CA SER A 36 -6.66 -4.45 18.13
C SER A 36 -7.08 -4.25 19.58
N TYR A 37 -6.77 -3.08 20.18
CA TYR A 37 -7.21 -2.69 21.53
C TYR A 37 -7.31 -1.18 21.65
N TRP A 38 -8.35 -0.66 22.33
CA TRP A 38 -8.42 0.76 22.68
C TRP A 38 -7.26 1.09 23.61
N THR A 39 -6.29 1.84 23.08
CA THR A 39 -5.11 2.27 23.81
C THR A 39 -5.15 3.79 23.89
N PRO A 40 -5.24 4.39 25.09
CA PRO A 40 -5.19 5.83 25.20
C PRO A 40 -3.85 6.35 24.66
N LEU A 41 -3.90 7.38 23.81
CA LEU A 41 -2.72 7.97 23.15
C LEU A 41 -1.95 6.99 22.25
N ALA A 42 -2.65 6.02 21.64
CA ALA A 42 -2.03 5.12 20.68
C ALA A 42 -1.35 5.90 19.55
N GLU A 43 -0.08 5.60 19.30
CA GLU A 43 0.64 6.16 18.17
C GLU A 43 0.10 5.57 16.86
N ARG A 44 -0.06 6.44 15.85
CA ARG A 44 -0.41 6.00 14.50
C ARG A 44 0.76 5.28 13.86
N LYS A 45 0.46 4.16 13.21
CA LYS A 45 1.46 3.32 12.55
C LYS A 45 1.09 3.08 11.10
N HIS A 46 2.11 2.80 10.30
CA HIS A 46 1.95 2.39 8.91
C HIS A 46 1.66 0.90 8.83
N TYR A 47 0.72 0.57 7.96
CA TYR A 47 0.14 -0.74 7.79
C TYR A 47 0.09 -1.02 6.30
N ILE A 48 0.97 -1.90 5.81
CA ILE A 48 1.14 -2.15 4.37
C ILE A 48 0.62 -3.54 4.03
N SER A 49 -0.15 -3.60 2.95
CA SER A 49 -0.50 -4.85 2.29
C SER A 49 -0.21 -4.76 0.79
N LYS A 50 0.25 -5.88 0.23
CA LYS A 50 0.57 -6.01 -1.19
C LYS A 50 0.03 -7.34 -1.70
N GLY A 51 -0.48 -7.33 -2.92
CA GLY A 51 -1.00 -8.51 -3.59
C GLY A 51 -1.14 -8.32 -5.09
N CYS A 52 -1.69 -9.35 -5.73
CA CYS A 52 -2.06 -9.35 -7.13
C CYS A 52 -3.60 -9.38 -7.22
N VAL A 53 -4.14 -8.71 -8.23
CA VAL A 53 -5.58 -8.61 -8.49
C VAL A 53 -5.80 -8.37 -9.98
N SER A 54 -7.06 -8.39 -10.43
CA SER A 54 -7.37 -7.83 -11.75
C SER A 54 -7.25 -6.31 -11.75
N TYR A 55 -6.80 -5.72 -12.85
CA TYR A 55 -6.61 -4.28 -13.02
C TYR A 55 -7.92 -3.53 -12.74
N SER A 56 -9.04 -4.06 -13.23
CA SER A 56 -10.36 -3.49 -12.97
C SER A 56 -10.74 -3.48 -11.48
N ALA A 57 -10.39 -4.53 -10.73
CA ALA A 57 -10.62 -4.58 -9.29
C ALA A 57 -9.71 -3.60 -8.54
N CYS A 58 -8.45 -3.47 -8.98
CA CYS A 58 -7.53 -2.52 -8.39
C CYS A 58 -8.03 -1.08 -8.52
N ILE A 59 -8.43 -0.68 -9.74
CA ILE A 59 -8.93 0.67 -10.01
C ILE A 59 -10.16 0.99 -9.17
N LYS A 60 -11.11 0.06 -9.04
CA LYS A 60 -12.27 0.23 -8.15
C LYS A 60 -11.84 0.50 -6.71
N GLN A 61 -10.89 -0.28 -6.20
CA GLN A 61 -10.39 -0.13 -4.83
C GLN A 61 -9.67 1.20 -4.62
N ARG A 62 -8.87 1.62 -5.62
CA ARG A 62 -8.23 2.93 -5.64
C ARG A 62 -9.24 4.05 -5.58
N ASP A 63 -10.24 4.02 -6.45
CA ASP A 63 -11.22 5.12 -6.56
C ASP A 63 -12.06 5.27 -5.28
N ILE A 64 -12.39 4.15 -4.61
CA ILE A 64 -13.05 4.15 -3.30
C ILE A 64 -12.15 4.79 -2.23
N THR A 65 -10.85 4.45 -2.25
CA THR A 65 -9.88 4.85 -1.21
C THR A 65 -9.29 6.25 -1.47
N GLN A 66 -9.37 6.77 -2.70
CA GLN A 66 -8.74 8.03 -3.11
C GLN A 66 -9.18 9.23 -2.26
N ARG A 67 -10.41 9.20 -1.72
CA ARG A 67 -10.95 10.27 -0.88
C ARG A 67 -10.27 10.37 0.49
N SER A 68 -9.68 9.28 0.98
CA SER A 68 -8.96 9.22 2.27
C SER A 68 -7.45 9.15 2.09
N CYS A 69 -6.95 9.37 0.87
CA CYS A 69 -5.51 9.38 0.59
C CYS A 69 -4.92 10.78 0.79
N THR A 70 -4.67 11.13 2.06
CA THR A 70 -4.01 12.39 2.46
C THR A 70 -2.72 12.04 3.18
N TYR A 71 -1.55 12.26 2.57
CA TYR A 71 -0.27 11.97 3.21
C TYR A 71 0.06 13.00 4.30
N ASP A 72 -0.55 12.86 5.48
CA ASP A 72 -0.31 13.71 6.63
C ASP A 72 -0.08 12.88 7.91
N TRP A 73 0.51 13.52 8.92
CA TRP A 73 0.88 12.83 10.17
C TRP A 73 -0.19 12.92 11.25
N PHE A 74 -1.22 13.76 11.04
CA PHE A 74 -2.16 14.14 12.10
C PHE A 74 -3.48 13.38 12.00
N THR A 75 -3.84 12.96 10.81
CA THR A 75 -5.10 12.31 10.51
C THR A 75 -4.89 10.90 9.98
N ASP A 76 -5.97 10.12 10.05
CA ASP A 76 -5.98 8.78 9.53
C ASP A 76 -6.16 8.84 8.02
N TRP A 77 -5.30 8.13 7.30
CA TRP A 77 -5.35 8.11 5.84
C TRP A 77 -5.06 6.72 5.31
N SER A 78 -5.47 6.53 4.06
CA SER A 78 -5.25 5.29 3.35
C SER A 78 -5.08 5.56 1.86
N CYS A 79 -4.12 4.89 1.25
CA CYS A 79 -3.82 5.04 -0.18
C CYS A 79 -3.69 3.67 -0.83
N VAL A 80 -4.23 3.55 -2.03
CA VAL A 80 -4.13 2.35 -2.86
C VAL A 80 -3.42 2.73 -4.15
N GLU A 81 -2.43 1.95 -4.54
CA GLU A 81 -1.74 2.07 -5.81
C GLU A 81 -1.90 0.80 -6.64
N CYS A 82 -2.05 1.01 -7.94
CA CYS A 82 -2.31 -0.03 -8.94
C CYS A 82 -1.25 0.03 -10.02
N CYS A 83 -0.58 -1.09 -10.28
CA CYS A 83 0.44 -1.19 -11.32
C CYS A 83 0.10 -2.34 -12.24
N GLY A 84 0.02 -2.08 -13.55
CA GLY A 84 -0.24 -3.12 -14.54
C GLY A 84 0.92 -4.08 -14.65
N VAL A 85 0.62 -5.37 -14.82
CA VAL A 85 1.62 -6.41 -15.13
C VAL A 85 1.95 -6.33 -16.62
N THR A 86 2.47 -5.19 -17.09
CA THR A 86 3.20 -5.22 -18.36
C THR A 86 4.42 -6.09 -18.13
N SER A 87 4.72 -7.02 -19.06
CA SER A 87 5.71 -8.10 -18.94
C SER A 87 7.17 -7.70 -18.60
N ALA A 88 7.43 -6.43 -18.29
CA ALA A 88 8.72 -5.89 -17.88
C ALA A 88 8.71 -5.23 -16.48
N THR A 89 7.56 -5.12 -15.79
CA THR A 89 7.48 -4.44 -14.48
C THR A 89 7.46 -5.48 -13.36
N THR A 90 8.63 -6.02 -13.04
CA THR A 90 8.91 -6.48 -11.66
C THR A 90 8.48 -5.35 -10.72
N MET A 91 7.85 -5.64 -9.57
CA MET A 91 7.58 -4.63 -8.51
C MET A 91 8.88 -3.88 -8.22
N SER A 92 9.08 -2.74 -8.89
CA SER A 92 10.35 -2.04 -8.90
C SER A 92 10.09 -0.74 -8.18
N ARG A 93 10.93 -0.47 -7.17
CA ARG A 93 10.88 0.78 -6.39
C ARG A 93 10.73 1.94 -7.36
N SER A 94 9.54 2.52 -7.44
CA SER A 94 9.32 3.77 -8.16
C SER A 94 10.04 4.86 -7.37
N LEU A 95 11.28 5.16 -7.76
CA LEU A 95 12.03 6.34 -7.33
C LEU A 95 11.44 7.59 -8.02
N ALA A 96 10.13 7.80 -7.86
CA ALA A 96 9.50 9.05 -8.24
C ALA A 96 9.83 10.09 -7.17
N ASN A 97 10.94 10.80 -7.40
CA ASN A 97 11.37 12.05 -6.78
C ASN A 97 10.22 12.90 -6.21
N ARG A 98 9.92 12.81 -4.91
CA ARG A 98 8.92 13.67 -4.24
C ARG A 98 9.26 13.88 -2.77
N SER A 99 9.46 15.14 -2.41
CA SER A 99 9.52 15.67 -1.05
C SER A 99 8.19 15.44 -0.30
N GLY A 100 8.02 14.24 0.24
CA GLY A 100 6.93 13.82 1.13
C GLY A 100 7.45 12.77 2.13
N PRO A 101 6.67 12.40 3.17
CA PRO A 101 7.08 11.41 4.17
C PRO A 101 7.52 10.07 3.52
N PRO A 102 8.23 9.17 4.23
CA PRO A 102 8.92 7.98 3.69
C PRO A 102 8.04 6.96 2.92
N SER A 103 6.77 7.26 2.71
CA SER A 103 5.78 6.46 2.02
C SER A 103 5.98 6.24 0.51
N ALA A 104 7.07 6.75 -0.06
CA ALA A 104 7.44 6.51 -1.46
C ALA A 104 8.03 5.10 -1.70
N GLU A 105 8.46 4.39 -0.65
CA GLU A 105 9.07 3.05 -0.79
C GLU A 105 8.06 1.92 -1.03
N TRP A 106 6.76 2.19 -0.90
CA TRP A 106 5.70 1.17 -0.91
C TRP A 106 5.05 0.97 -2.27
N ARG A 107 5.34 1.86 -3.22
CA ARG A 107 4.79 1.85 -4.57
C ARG A 107 5.14 0.53 -5.27
N CYS A 108 4.27 0.08 -6.15
CA CYS A 108 4.73 -0.76 -7.25
C CYS A 108 5.32 0.15 -8.35
#